data_AF-A0A2H0AXC1-F1
#
_entry.id   AF-A0A2H0AXC1-F1
#
_cell.length_a   1.000
_cell.length_b   1.000
_cell.length_c   1.000
_cell.angle_alpha   90.00
_cell.angle_beta   90.00
_cell.angle_gamma   90.00
#
_symmetry.space_group_name_H-M   'P 1'
#
loop_
_entity.id
_entity.type
_entity.pdbx_description
1 polymer ?
#
loop_
_entity_poly.entity_id
_entity_poly.type
_entity_poly.pdbx_seq_one_letter_code
_entity_poly.pdbx_strand_id
1 'polypeptide(L)' 'MVEIRDAGVYIAYEGDLVFLKADTVVLAVGVKPEKQLIETLKGMVPKVYVIGDCVQPRDAMWAIREGAEIARKI' A
#
# COMPACT_ATOMS: atom_id res chain seq x y z
N MET A 1 -17.43 9.66 7.61
CA MET A 1 -17.61 9.64 6.14
C MET A 1 -16.71 10.73 5.57
N VAL A 2 -16.04 10.47 4.44
CA VAL A 2 -15.22 11.47 3.73
C VAL A 2 -15.76 11.56 2.31
N GLU A 3 -16.07 12.76 1.83
CA GLU A 3 -16.56 13.00 0.47
C GLU A 3 -15.76 14.13 -0.18
N ILE A 4 -15.13 13.86 -1.32
CA ILE A 4 -14.35 14.84 -2.08
C ILE A 4 -15.27 15.53 -3.09
N ARG A 5 -15.18 16.85 -3.17
CA ARG A 5 -15.89 17.74 -4.10
C ARG A 5 -14.88 18.64 -4.80
N ASP A 6 -15.30 19.31 -5.88
CA ASP A 6 -14.41 20.15 -6.72
C ASP A 6 -13.63 21.22 -5.93
N ALA A 7 -14.21 21.75 -4.84
CA ALA A 7 -13.62 22.83 -4.04
C ALA A 7 -13.06 22.37 -2.67
N GLY A 8 -13.02 21.07 -2.38
CA GLY A 8 -12.56 20.57 -1.08
C GLY A 8 -13.12 19.22 -0.67
N VAL A 9 -13.23 18.99 0.64
CA VAL A 9 -13.62 17.70 1.21
C VAL A 9 -14.56 17.88 2.39
N TYR A 10 -15.63 17.10 2.45
CA TYR A 10 -16.44 16.93 3.64
C TYR A 10 -15.85 15.86 4.55
N ILE A 11 -15.73 16.17 5.84
CA ILE A 11 -15.30 15.23 6.88
C ILE A 11 -16.36 15.13 7.97
N ALA A 12 -16.38 14.00 8.67
CA ALA A 12 -17.08 13.88 9.94
C ALA A 12 -16.13 14.30 11.06
N TYR A 13 -16.46 15.37 11.77
CA TYR A 13 -15.68 15.89 12.89
C TYR A 13 -16.61 16.12 14.07
N GLU A 14 -16.33 15.47 15.21
CA GLU A 14 -17.14 15.57 16.44
C GLU A 14 -18.66 15.30 16.27
N GLY A 15 -19.03 14.49 15.26
CA GLY A 15 -20.43 14.16 14.97
C GLY A 15 -21.07 15.07 13.92
N ASP A 16 -20.43 16.17 13.55
CA ASP A 16 -20.88 17.10 12.52
C ASP A 16 -20.20 16.85 11.17
N LEU A 17 -20.88 17.26 10.10
CA LEU A 17 -20.33 17.27 8.75
C LEU A 17 -19.69 18.64 8.47
N VAL A 18 -18.36 18.68 8.36
CA VAL A 18 -17.58 19.90 8.16
C VAL A 18 -16.98 19.92 6.75
N PHE A 19 -17.09 21.05 6.06
CA PHE A 19 -16.44 21.25 4.76
C PHE A 19 -15.09 21.92 4.92
N LEU A 20 -14.03 21.26 4.48
CA LEU A 20 -12.68 21.82 4.39
C LEU A 20 -12.40 22.23 2.95
N LYS A 21 -12.24 23.54 2.70
CA LYS A 21 -11.86 24.07 1.39
C LYS A 21 -10.41 23.69 1.08
N ALA A 22 -10.16 23.14 -0.10
CA ALA A 22 -8.83 22.80 -0.57
C ALA A 22 -8.79 22.78 -2.10
N ASP A 23 -7.69 23.27 -2.68
CA ASP A 23 -7.46 23.18 -4.14
C ASP A 23 -6.99 21.77 -4.55
N THR A 24 -6.46 20.99 -3.61
CA THR A 24 -5.98 19.62 -3.85
C THR A 24 -6.18 18.76 -2.62
N VAL A 25 -6.69 17.54 -2.83
CA VAL A 25 -6.86 16.52 -1.79
C VAL A 25 -6.00 15.30 -2.15
N VAL A 26 -5.06 14.94 -1.28
CA VAL A 26 -4.16 13.78 -1.48
C VAL A 26 -4.66 12.59 -0.66
N LEU A 27 -4.98 11.49 -1.34
CA LEU A 27 -5.39 10.24 -0.69
C LEU A 27 -4.17 9.40 -0.30
N ALA A 28 -3.67 9.61 0.92
CA ALA A 28 -2.58 8.81 1.50
C ALA A 28 -3.09 7.74 2.49
N VAL A 29 -4.12 6.98 2.09
CA VAL A 29 -4.85 6.03 2.96
C VAL A 29 -4.22 4.62 3.05
N GLY A 30 -2.97 4.50 2.62
CA GLY A 30 -2.24 3.23 2.55
C GLY A 30 -2.03 2.75 1.12
N VAL A 31 -1.51 1.52 1.00
CA VAL A 31 -1.11 0.92 -0.28
C VAL A 31 -1.59 -0.54 -0.37
N LYS A 32 -1.58 -1.12 -1.57
CA LYS A 32 -1.90 -2.53 -1.82
C LYS A 32 -0.65 -3.25 -2.36
N PRO A 33 -0.45 -4.54 -2.02
CA PRO A 33 0.64 -5.31 -2.60
C PRO A 33 0.49 -5.44 -4.12
N GLU A 34 1.58 -5.20 -4.86
CA GLU A 34 1.66 -5.44 -6.31
C GLU A 34 2.11 -6.88 -6.59
N LYS A 35 1.24 -7.69 -7.22
CA LYS A 35 1.43 -9.14 -7.37
C LYS A 35 1.46 -9.61 -8.83
N GLN A 36 1.32 -8.72 -9.82
CA GLN A 36 1.21 -9.09 -11.23
C GLN A 36 2.39 -9.94 -11.72
N LEU A 37 3.61 -9.60 -11.33
CA LEU A 37 4.81 -10.34 -11.71
C LEU A 37 4.84 -11.75 -11.09
N ILE A 38 4.41 -11.89 -9.83
CA ILE A 38 4.36 -13.19 -9.13
C ILE A 38 3.43 -14.14 -9.87
N GLU A 39 2.25 -13.65 -10.25
CA GLU A 39 1.25 -14.42 -11.02
C GLU A 39 1.79 -14.85 -12.38
N THR A 40 2.51 -13.95 -13.05
CA THR A 40 3.11 -14.22 -14.37
C THR A 40 4.21 -15.29 -14.31
N LEU A 41 5.01 -15.30 -13.23
CA LEU A 41 6.11 -16.26 -13.06
C LEU A 41 5.68 -17.66 -12.60
N LYS A 42 4.39 -17.86 -12.27
CA LYS A 42 3.88 -19.16 -11.79
C LYS A 42 4.13 -20.25 -12.84
N GLY A 43 4.89 -21.27 -12.43
CA GLY A 43 5.22 -22.42 -13.28
C GLY A 43 6.30 -22.18 -14.34
N MET A 44 6.85 -20.96 -14.46
CA MET A 44 7.92 -20.66 -15.44
C MET A 44 9.32 -21.07 -14.95
N VAL A 45 9.53 -21.12 -13.64
CA VAL A 45 10.84 -21.43 -13.03
C VAL A 45 10.66 -22.37 -11.83
N PRO A 46 11.71 -23.12 -11.43
CA PRO A 46 11.61 -24.08 -10.32
C PRO A 46 11.27 -23.43 -8.97
N LYS A 47 11.64 -22.16 -8.76
CA LYS A 47 11.40 -21.45 -7.50
C LYS A 47 11.36 -19.94 -7.69
N VAL A 48 10.41 -19.30 -7.01
CA VAL A 48 10.27 -17.84 -6.90
C VAL A 48 10.26 -17.49 -5.41
N TYR A 49 11.04 -16.50 -5.01
CA TYR A 49 11.00 -15.92 -3.67
C TYR A 49 10.31 -14.55 -3.72
N VAL A 50 9.41 -14.30 -2.78
CA VAL A 50 8.64 -13.05 -2.69
C VAL A 50 8.91 -12.45 -1.32
N ILE A 51 9.29 -11.17 -1.28
CA ILE A 51 9.71 -10.44 -0.06
C ILE A 51 9.22 -8.99 -0.11
N GLY A 52 9.07 -8.37 1.06
CA GLY A 52 8.70 -6.97 1.18
C GLY A 52 7.23 -6.70 0.83
N ASP A 53 6.94 -5.47 0.41
CA ASP A 53 5.56 -4.98 0.32
C ASP A 53 4.68 -5.71 -0.70
N CYS A 54 5.27 -6.41 -1.69
CA CYS A 54 4.51 -7.25 -2.62
C CYS A 54 3.95 -8.53 -1.96
N VAL A 55 4.49 -8.93 -0.81
CA VAL A 55 3.89 -9.95 0.07
C VAL A 55 2.78 -9.31 0.89
N GLN A 56 3.15 -8.30 1.69
CA GLN A 56 2.27 -7.53 2.55
C GLN A 56 2.90 -6.14 2.79
N PRO A 57 2.19 -5.04 2.49
CA PRO A 57 2.71 -3.71 2.78
C PRO A 57 2.94 -3.48 4.27
N ARG A 58 4.17 -3.08 4.63
CA ARG A 58 4.58 -2.71 5.99
C ARG A 58 5.60 -1.57 5.92
N ASP A 59 6.45 -1.44 6.93
CA ASP A 59 7.56 -0.49 6.91
C ASP A 59 8.82 -1.07 6.22
N ALA A 60 9.79 -0.19 5.99
CA ALA A 60 11.06 -0.55 5.37
C ALA A 60 11.86 -1.58 6.17
N MET A 61 11.71 -1.62 7.50
CA MET A 61 12.44 -2.57 8.35
C MET A 61 11.99 -4.00 8.05
N TRP A 62 10.69 -4.23 7.83
CA TRP A 62 10.18 -5.54 7.40
C TRP A 62 10.72 -5.95 6.03
N ALA A 63 10.72 -5.03 5.05
CA ALA A 63 11.24 -5.32 3.72
C ALA A 63 12.73 -5.69 3.75
N ILE A 64 13.54 -4.95 4.52
CA ILE A 64 14.98 -5.24 4.71
C ILE A 64 15.18 -6.58 5.40
N ARG A 65 14.44 -6.84 6.48
CA ARG A 65 14.54 -8.08 7.25
C ARG A 65 14.21 -9.30 6.40
N GLU A 66 13.09 -9.29 5.69
CA GLU A 66 12.66 -10.41 4.84
C GLU A 66 13.68 -10.69 3.73
N GLY A 67 14.20 -9.64 3.08
CA GLY A 67 15.27 -9.78 2.10
C GLY A 67 16.52 -10.43 2.67
N ALA A 68 16.99 -9.97 3.83
CA ALA A 68 18.17 -10.52 4.49
C ALA A 68 17.97 -11.97 4.97
N GLU A 69 16.76 -12.31 5.44
CA GLU A 69 16.43 -13.67 5.87
C GLU A 69 16.38 -14.67 4.71
N ILE A 70 15.83 -14.28 3.55
CA ILE A 70 15.81 -15.15 2.36
C ILE A 70 17.20 -15.29 1.76
N ALA A 71 17.96 -14.19 1.66
CA ALA A 71 19.31 -14.22 1.08
C ALA A 71 20.27 -15.17 1.82
N ARG A 72 20.14 -15.31 3.15
CA ARG A 72 20.96 -16.25 3.94
C ARG A 72 20.59 -17.73 3.77
N LYS A 73 19.48 -18.04 3.11
CA LYS A 73 18.96 -19.41 2.92
C LYS A 73 19.19 -19.94 1.50
N ILE A 74 19.87 -19.15 0.65
CA ILE A 74 20.19 -19.44 -0.75
C ILE A 74 21.71 -19.52 -0.84
#